data_AF-A0A235AF00-F1
#
_entry.id   AF-A0A235AF00-F1
#
_cell.length_a   1.000
_cell.length_b   1.000
_cell.length_c   1.000
_cell.angle_alpha   90.00
_cell.angle_beta   90.00
_cell.angle_gamma   90.00
#
_symmetry.space_group_name_H-M   'P 1'
#
loop_
_entity.id
_entity.type
_entity.pdbx_description
1 polymer ?
#
loop_
_entity_poly.entity_id
_entity_poly.type
_entity_poly.pdbx_seq_one_letter_code
_entity_poly.pdbx_strand_id
1 'polypeptide(L)'
;MDEIVCHIAIADDWGMSRKFGEYEVATRGMPWEPGGHIRACDPADVADVVATVYADVRLPLLRIDCSVEGLARSGIEVTRVDGRPRILGPIPMNADVVVGEHPLTA
;
A
#
# COMPACT_ATOMS: atom_id res chain seq x y z
N MET A 1 9.72 9.61 -15.42
CA MET A 1 9.35 9.91 -14.02
C MET A 1 8.40 8.80 -13.67
N ASP A 2 8.82 7.92 -12.79
CA ASP A 2 8.02 6.77 -12.38
C ASP A 2 6.77 7.23 -11.63
N GLU A 3 5.67 6.51 -11.84
CA GLU A 3 4.40 6.79 -11.21
C GLU A 3 4.40 6.21 -9.80
N ILE A 4 3.92 6.99 -8.83
CA ILE A 4 3.85 6.58 -7.42
C ILE A 4 2.38 6.41 -7.01
N VAL A 5 2.08 5.26 -6.43
CA VAL A 5 0.81 5.00 -5.74
C VAL A 5 1.06 4.74 -4.26
N CYS A 6 0.14 5.16 -3.41
CA CYS A 6 0.29 5.07 -1.96
C CYS A 6 -0.61 3.98 -1.38
N HIS A 7 -0.02 3.08 -0.60
CA HIS A 7 -0.76 2.15 0.28
C HIS A 7 -0.72 2.66 1.73
N ILE A 8 -1.81 2.46 2.48
CA ILE A 8 -1.87 2.80 3.91
C ILE A 8 -1.91 1.52 4.74
N ALA A 9 -0.85 1.28 5.49
CA ALA A 9 -0.69 0.10 6.33
C ALA A 9 -0.78 0.46 7.82
N ILE A 10 -1.23 -0.50 8.63
CA ILE A 10 -0.99 -0.46 10.08
C ILE A 10 0.52 -0.71 10.30
N ALA A 11 1.16 0.13 11.11
CA ALA A 11 2.61 0.13 11.26
C ALA A 11 3.16 -1.21 11.76
N ASP A 12 2.45 -1.87 12.68
CA ASP A 12 2.84 -3.17 13.21
C ASP A 12 2.77 -4.27 12.15
N ASP A 13 1.66 -4.35 11.39
CA ASP A 13 1.48 -5.31 10.29
C ASP A 13 2.62 -5.15 9.27
N TRP A 14 2.87 -3.90 8.85
CA TRP A 14 3.96 -3.58 7.93
C TRP A 14 5.33 -3.98 8.50
N GLY A 15 5.58 -3.65 9.77
CA GLY A 15 6.81 -4.01 10.45
C GLY A 15 7.07 -5.52 10.50
N MET A 16 6.02 -6.32 10.72
CA MET A 16 6.11 -7.78 10.77
C MET A 16 6.39 -8.40 9.40
N SER A 17 5.82 -7.84 8.33
CA SER A 17 6.02 -8.31 6.95
C SER A 17 7.48 -8.29 6.50
N ARG A 18 8.34 -7.45 7.09
CA ARG A 18 9.77 -7.38 6.72
C ARG A 18 10.49 -8.71 6.81
N LYS A 19 10.09 -9.57 7.75
CA LYS A 19 10.70 -10.91 7.93
C LYS A 19 10.33 -11.88 6.82
N PHE A 20 9.21 -11.64 6.15
CA PHE A 20 8.69 -12.46 5.06
C PHE A 20 9.13 -11.92 3.68
N GLY A 21 9.52 -10.64 3.60
CA GLY A 21 10.00 -10.01 2.38
C GLY A 21 8.89 -9.43 1.50
N GLU A 22 7.63 -9.65 1.87
CA GLU A 22 6.45 -9.14 1.16
C GLU A 22 5.33 -8.81 2.15
N TYR A 23 4.44 -7.89 1.73
CA TYR A 23 3.29 -7.45 2.49
C TYR A 23 1.98 -7.92 1.82
N GLU A 24 1.19 -8.69 2.58
CA GLU A 24 0.00 -9.42 2.11
C GLU A 24 -1.31 -8.96 2.76
N VAL A 25 -1.42 -7.68 3.12
CA VAL A 25 -2.66 -7.13 3.71
C VAL A 25 -3.32 -6.19 2.70
N ALA A 26 -4.54 -6.53 2.30
CA ALA A 26 -5.33 -5.74 1.36
C ALA A 26 -5.71 -4.36 1.91
N THR A 27 -6.17 -4.30 3.16
CA THR A 27 -6.41 -3.06 3.94
C THR A 27 -6.84 -3.43 5.36
N ARG A 28 -6.45 -2.65 6.37
CA ARG A 28 -6.94 -2.79 7.76
C ARG A 28 -6.89 -4.23 8.32
N GLY A 29 -5.79 -4.95 8.11
CA GLY A 29 -5.62 -6.33 8.56
C GLY A 29 -6.40 -7.38 7.76
N MET A 30 -7.17 -6.99 6.74
CA MET A 30 -7.77 -7.95 5.80
C MET A 30 -6.66 -8.51 4.90
N PRO A 31 -6.45 -9.84 4.86
CA PRO A 31 -5.43 -10.42 4.00
C PRO A 31 -5.73 -10.15 2.52
N TRP A 32 -4.68 -10.06 1.73
CA TRP A 32 -4.78 -10.21 0.28
C TRP A 32 -5.01 -11.68 -0.05
N GLU A 33 -5.86 -11.93 -1.04
CA GLU A 33 -6.17 -13.26 -1.55
C GLU A 33 -6.00 -13.25 -3.08
N PRO A 34 -5.64 -14.39 -3.70
CA PRO A 34 -5.53 -14.48 -5.16
C PRO A 34 -6.80 -14.01 -5.88
N GLY A 35 -6.66 -13.10 -6.85
CA GLY A 35 -7.78 -12.45 -7.55
C GLY A 35 -8.34 -11.20 -6.84
N GLY A 36 -7.87 -10.90 -5.63
CA GLY A 36 -8.08 -9.64 -4.93
C GLY A 36 -7.05 -8.56 -5.30
N HIS A 37 -7.04 -7.46 -4.54
CA HIS A 37 -6.07 -6.39 -4.70
C HIS A 37 -5.75 -5.72 -3.36
N ILE A 38 -4.53 -5.21 -3.23
CA ILE A 38 -4.16 -4.31 -2.16
C ILE A 38 -4.67 -2.90 -2.50
N ARG A 39 -5.36 -2.27 -1.54
CA ARG A 39 -5.96 -0.95 -1.72
C ARG A 39 -4.86 0.11 -1.76
N ALA A 40 -4.85 0.90 -2.82
CA ALA A 40 -3.96 2.04 -2.97
C ALA A 40 -4.77 3.31 -3.28
N CYS A 41 -4.10 4.46 -3.19
CA CYS A 41 -4.63 5.76 -3.54
C CYS A 41 -3.53 6.60 -4.20
N ASP A 42 -3.91 7.67 -4.90
CA ASP A 42 -2.93 8.63 -5.39
C ASP A 42 -2.37 9.45 -4.20
N PRO A 43 -1.13 9.97 -4.27
CA PRO A 43 -0.52 10.70 -3.15
C PRO A 43 -1.35 11.89 -2.63
N ALA A 44 -2.14 12.53 -3.51
CA ALA A 44 -3.01 13.65 -3.16
C ALA A 44 -4.23 13.23 -2.32
N ASP A 45 -4.65 11.97 -2.38
CA ASP A 45 -5.88 11.46 -1.73
C ASP A 45 -5.62 10.85 -0.35
N VAL A 46 -4.36 10.72 0.07
CA VAL A 46 -3.97 10.05 1.32
C VAL A 46 -4.74 10.61 2.53
N ALA A 47 -4.86 11.93 2.63
CA ALA A 47 -5.56 12.58 3.74
C ALA A 47 -7.05 12.21 3.79
N ASP A 48 -7.72 12.18 2.63
CA ASP A 48 -9.14 11.78 2.53
C ASP A 48 -9.32 10.30 2.87
N VAL A 49 -8.43 9.43 2.39
CA VAL A 49 -8.48 8.00 2.70
C VAL A 49 -8.27 7.75 4.19
N VAL A 50 -7.35 8.44 4.85
CA VAL A 50 -7.17 8.34 6.31
C VAL A 50 -8.45 8.77 7.04
N ALA A 51 -9.00 9.93 6.67
CA ALA A 51 -10.17 10.51 7.32
C ALA A 51 -11.46 9.70 7.11
N THR A 52 -11.57 8.92 6.04
CA THR A 52 -12.79 8.18 5.68
C THR A 52 -12.67 6.68 5.93
N VAL A 53 -11.57 6.06 5.50
CA VAL A 53 -11.36 4.61 5.55
C VAL A 53 -10.69 4.18 6.85
N TYR A 54 -9.91 5.04 7.51
CA TYR A 54 -9.15 4.70 8.72
C TYR A 54 -9.59 5.52 9.97
N ALA A 55 -10.71 6.24 9.91
CA ALA A 55 -11.17 7.16 10.96
C ALA A 55 -11.33 6.53 12.37
N ASP A 56 -11.71 5.25 12.42
CA ASP A 56 -11.90 4.46 13.63
C ASP A 56 -10.66 3.66 14.04
N VAL A 57 -9.60 3.66 13.22
CA VAL A 57 -8.34 2.99 13.58
C VAL A 57 -7.59 3.84 14.60
N ARG A 58 -7.13 3.21 15.68
CA ARG A 58 -6.35 3.84 16.76
C ARG A 58 -4.90 3.39 16.79
N LEU A 59 -4.52 2.51 15.87
CA LEU A 59 -3.16 2.02 15.71
C LEU A 59 -2.36 3.01 14.84
N PRO A 60 -1.04 3.13 15.04
CA PRO A 60 -0.20 3.93 14.17
C PRO A 60 -0.29 3.48 12.71
N LEU A 61 -0.35 4.43 11.79
CA LEU A 61 -0.45 4.20 10.35
C LEU A 61 0.82 4.64 9.64
N LEU A 62 1.13 3.95 8.54
CA LEU A 62 2.17 4.33 7.59
C LEU A 62 1.56 4.56 6.21
N ARG A 63 2.03 5.60 5.53
CA ARG A 63 1.93 5.71 4.07
C ARG A 63 3.15 5.05 3.46
N ILE A 64 2.91 4.10 2.57
CA ILE A 64 3.93 3.41 1.79
C ILE A 64 3.82 3.93 0.36
N ASP A 65 4.88 4.57 -0.12
CA ASP A 65 4.99 5.06 -1.49
C ASP A 65 5.57 3.93 -2.35
N CYS A 66 4.77 3.44 -3.31
CA CYS A 66 5.12 2.33 -4.18
C CYS A 66 5.38 2.80 -5.61
N SER A 67 6.52 2.40 -6.16
CA SER A 67 6.89 2.53 -7.57
C SER A 67 6.03 1.62 -8.45
N VAL A 68 5.28 2.18 -9.40
CA VAL A 68 4.51 1.37 -10.36
C VAL A 68 5.44 0.60 -11.28
N GLU A 69 6.55 1.20 -11.74
CA GLU A 69 7.56 0.48 -12.53
C GLU A 69 8.23 -0.65 -11.73
N GLY A 70 8.50 -0.44 -10.44
CA GLY A 70 9.08 -1.44 -9.54
C GLY A 70 8.16 -2.63 -9.29
N LEU A 71 6.87 -2.36 -9.08
CA LEU A 71 5.83 -3.39 -9.00
C LEU A 71 5.79 -4.20 -10.30
N ALA A 72 5.78 -3.52 -11.46
CA ALA A 72 5.76 -4.19 -12.76
C ALA A 72 7.01 -5.07 -12.99
N ARG A 73 8.21 -4.61 -12.61
CA ARG A 73 9.45 -5.42 -12.65
C ARG A 73 9.37 -6.66 -11.76
N SER A 74 8.59 -6.59 -10.69
CA SER A 74 8.33 -7.69 -9.77
C SER A 74 7.18 -8.60 -10.21
N GLY A 75 6.60 -8.36 -11.40
CA GLY A 75 5.49 -9.13 -11.96
C GLY A 75 4.12 -8.77 -11.38
N ILE A 76 4.00 -7.62 -10.70
CA ILE A 76 2.77 -7.17 -10.06
C ILE A 76 2.17 -6.01 -10.86
N GLU A 77 0.95 -6.20 -11.34
CA GLU A 77 0.23 -5.19 -12.12
C GLU A 77 -0.44 -4.17 -11.19
N VAL A 78 -0.45 -2.90 -11.62
CA VAL A 78 -1.29 -1.85 -11.03
C VAL A 78 -2.36 -1.47 -12.04
N THR A 79 -3.62 -1.67 -11.68
CA THR A 79 -4.77 -1.24 -12.50
C THR A 79 -5.48 -0.07 -11.86
N ARG A 80 -6.24 0.70 -12.65
CA ARG A 80 -7.14 1.74 -12.13
C ARG A 80 -8.59 1.34 -12.35
N VAL A 81 -9.40 1.45 -11.31
CA VAL A 81 -10.85 1.27 -11.38
C VAL A 81 -11.53 2.41 -10.64
N ASP A 82 -12.46 3.08 -11.32
CA ASP A 82 -13.09 4.31 -10.83
C ASP A 82 -12.06 5.38 -10.42
N GLY A 83 -10.97 5.47 -11.18
CA GLY A 83 -9.85 6.39 -10.94
C GLY A 83 -8.87 5.95 -9.85
N ARG A 84 -9.19 4.92 -9.06
CA ARG A 84 -8.35 4.49 -7.91
C ARG A 84 -7.39 3.37 -8.30
N PRO A 85 -6.11 3.45 -7.91
CA PRO A 85 -5.14 2.39 -8.17
C PRO A 85 -5.43 1.14 -7.32
N ARG A 86 -5.15 -0.03 -7.93
CA ARG A 86 -5.27 -1.36 -7.33
C ARG A 86 -4.01 -2.13 -7.60
N ILE A 87 -3.30 -2.54 -6.56
CA ILE A 87 -2.09 -3.36 -6.67
C ILE A 87 -2.53 -4.83 -6.69
N LEU A 88 -2.30 -5.54 -7.80
CA LEU A 88 -2.84 -6.88 -8.05
C LEU A 88 -1.92 -8.01 -7.54
N GLY A 89 -1.31 -7.80 -6.37
CA GLY A 89 -0.42 -8.76 -5.75
C GLY A 89 0.11 -8.26 -4.41
N PRO A 90 0.84 -9.10 -3.66
CA PRO A 90 1.58 -8.67 -2.48
C PRO A 90 2.58 -7.58 -2.80
N ILE A 91 2.94 -6.71 -1.86
CA ILE A 91 3.95 -5.66 -2.07
C ILE A 91 5.33 -6.19 -1.65
N PRO A 92 6.30 -6.38 -2.57
CA PRO A 92 7.66 -6.73 -2.20
C PRO A 92 8.31 -5.63 -1.36
N MET A 93 8.94 -6.00 -0.26
CA MET A 93 9.58 -5.06 0.68
C MET A 93 11.03 -4.78 0.29
N ASN A 94 11.24 -4.35 -0.96
CA ASN A 94 12.55 -3.98 -1.50
C ASN A 94 12.53 -2.54 -2.01
N ALA A 95 13.72 -1.97 -2.21
CA ALA A 95 13.88 -0.56 -2.60
C ALA A 95 13.43 -0.24 -4.03
N ASP A 96 13.26 -1.25 -4.89
CA ASP A 96 12.73 -1.04 -6.24
C ASP A 96 11.22 -0.79 -6.22
N VAL A 97 10.51 -1.39 -5.25
CA VAL A 97 9.06 -1.24 -5.07
C VAL A 97 8.74 -0.15 -4.04
N VAL A 98 9.33 -0.22 -2.85
CA VAL A 98 9.06 0.69 -1.74
C VAL A 98 10.05 1.84 -1.78
N VAL A 99 9.60 3.00 -2.26
CA VAL A 99 10.44 4.19 -2.44
C VAL A 99 10.27 5.23 -1.33
N GLY A 100 9.32 5.02 -0.43
CA GLY A 100 9.11 5.87 0.73
C GLY A 100 8.22 5.23 1.79
N GLU A 101 8.53 5.47 3.06
CA GLU A 101 7.70 5.08 4.20
C GLU A 101 7.54 6.30 5.12
N HIS A 102 6.30 6.72 5.36
CA HIS A 102 6.01 7.94 6.10
C HIS A 102 5.00 7.68 7.20
N PRO A 103 5.33 7.97 8.47
CA PRO A 103 4.34 7.99 9.54
C PRO A 103 3.19 8.94 9.20
N LEU A 104 1.96 8.44 9.34
CA LEU A 104 0.76 9.25 9.25
C LEU A 104 0.37 9.61 10.68
N THR A 105 0.56 10.87 11.05
CA THR A 105 0.05 11.41 12.31
C THR A 105 -1.46 11.59 12.20
N ALA A 106 -2.19 11.06 13.19
CA ALA A 106 -3.59 11.37 13.43
C ALA A 106 -3.78 12.81 13.93
#